data_AF-A0A6I1KHW8-F1
#
_entry.id   AF-A0A6I1KHW8-F1
#
_cell.length_a   1.000
_cell.length_b   1.000
_cell.length_c   1.000
_cell.angle_alpha   90.00
_cell.angle_beta   90.00
_cell.angle_gamma   90.00
#
_symmetry.space_group_name_H-M   'P 1'
#
loop_
_entity.id
_entity.type
_entity.pdbx_description
1 polymer ?
#
loop_
_entity_poly.entity_id
_entity_poly.type
_entity_poly.pdbx_seq_one_letter_code
_entity_poly.pdbx_strand_id
1 'polypeptide(L)'
;MSASKWVICLVCVVVIFSKSLSCTAEDGSASMANKEEMKAKEQERIHQMYATVTYGNASAPVGGFLLVRNGKDVCAVRFTEFHRGHDAKPSTVFNSGDETLYAEYDWYYQGDGSDDFTKSNVKSGHEKLKRGHMVGIGRFSFQLGTTAIACGPFSLAWIYPNNVAFNLTYSREGDVGNELAPTKWKDIFEIKVREPRLKWYRFDESRKDIFIPVDQLL
;
A
#
# COMPACT_ATOMS: atom_id res chain seq x y z
N MET A 1 13.81 57.45 -70.88
CA MET A 1 12.56 58.13 -70.46
C MET A 1 11.92 57.26 -69.39
N SER A 2 12.25 57.50 -68.13
CA SER A 2 11.46 58.31 -67.18
C SER A 2 10.09 57.69 -66.87
N ALA A 3 9.94 57.11 -65.67
CA ALA A 3 8.93 57.52 -64.70
C ALA A 3 9.03 56.68 -63.41
N SER A 4 9.43 57.39 -62.36
CA SER A 4 9.42 57.03 -60.96
C SER A 4 7.99 56.81 -60.45
N LYS A 5 7.75 55.79 -59.61
CA LYS A 5 6.64 55.80 -58.65
C LYS A 5 7.08 55.25 -57.31
N TRP A 6 7.06 56.17 -56.36
CA TRP A 6 7.18 55.98 -54.92
C TRP A 6 5.93 55.27 -54.38
N VAL A 7 6.12 54.33 -53.45
CA VAL A 7 5.05 53.92 -52.53
C VAL A 7 5.56 54.06 -51.11
N ILE A 8 4.71 54.72 -50.33
CA ILE A 8 4.94 55.33 -49.03
C ILE A 8 4.86 54.29 -47.91
N CYS A 9 5.63 54.57 -46.86
CA CYS A 9 5.67 53.90 -45.56
C CYS A 9 4.30 53.57 -44.97
N LEU A 10 4.22 52.40 -44.32
CA LEU A 10 3.36 52.19 -43.16
C LEU A 10 4.15 51.38 -42.13
N VAL A 11 4.88 52.10 -41.29
CA VAL A 11 5.53 51.55 -40.09
C VAL A 11 4.45 51.46 -39.02
N CYS A 12 3.88 50.28 -38.81
CA CYS A 12 3.05 50.00 -37.63
C CYS A 12 3.96 49.91 -36.40
N VAL A 13 4.04 50.99 -35.63
CA VAL A 13 4.57 50.96 -34.27
C VAL A 13 3.53 50.29 -33.38
N VAL A 14 3.67 48.98 -33.20
CA VAL A 14 2.90 48.23 -32.19
C VAL A 14 3.56 48.49 -30.84
N VAL A 15 2.98 49.41 -30.06
CA VAL A 15 3.31 49.58 -28.65
C VAL A 15 2.71 48.41 -27.89
N ILE A 16 3.48 47.34 -27.70
CA ILE A 16 3.11 46.24 -26.81
C ILE A 16 3.31 46.75 -25.39
N PHE A 17 2.22 47.13 -24.73
CA PHE A 17 2.18 47.33 -23.28
C PHE A 17 2.45 45.97 -22.61
N SER A 18 3.70 45.71 -22.26
CA SER A 18 4.10 44.64 -21.35
C SER A 18 3.61 44.97 -19.95
N LYS A 19 2.32 44.76 -19.68
CA LYS A 19 1.83 44.62 -18.31
C LYS A 19 2.36 43.29 -17.79
N SER A 20 3.43 43.38 -17.00
CA SER A 20 3.90 42.34 -16.10
C SER A 20 2.77 41.97 -15.12
N LEU A 21 1.91 41.03 -15.51
CA LEU A 21 1.12 40.25 -14.56
C LEU A 21 2.06 39.26 -13.88
N SER A 22 2.64 39.69 -12.77
CA SER A 22 3.19 38.79 -11.77
C SER A 22 2.00 38.02 -11.18
N CYS A 23 1.72 36.83 -11.72
CA CYS A 23 0.71 35.94 -11.18
C CYS A 23 1.27 35.34 -9.89
N THR A 24 0.81 35.84 -8.74
CA THR A 24 1.05 35.25 -7.43
C THR A 24 0.28 33.92 -7.35
N ALA A 25 0.95 32.84 -7.74
CA ALA A 25 0.41 31.47 -7.74
C ALA A 25 1.07 30.59 -6.65
N GLU A 26 1.54 31.19 -5.54
CA GLU A 26 2.29 30.46 -4.50
C GLU A 26 1.43 29.97 -3.32
N ASP A 27 0.23 30.51 -3.08
CA ASP A 27 -0.55 30.17 -1.87
C ASP A 27 -1.36 28.86 -1.96
N GLY A 28 -1.52 28.28 -3.16
CA GLY A 28 -2.37 27.09 -3.38
C GLY A 28 -1.69 25.74 -3.15
N SER A 29 -0.38 25.63 -3.40
CA SER A 29 0.33 24.34 -3.40
C SER A 29 0.63 23.83 -1.99
N ALA A 30 1.02 24.73 -1.07
CA ALA A 30 1.31 24.38 0.32
C ALA A 30 0.07 23.86 1.07
N SER A 31 -1.11 24.40 0.76
CA SER A 31 -2.38 23.98 1.38
C SER A 31 -2.78 22.55 0.99
N MET A 32 -2.54 22.15 -0.26
CA MET A 32 -2.86 20.79 -0.72
C MET A 32 -1.91 19.74 -0.14
N ALA A 33 -0.60 20.01 -0.12
CA ALA A 33 0.41 19.10 0.44
C ALA A 33 0.14 18.79 1.93
N ASN A 34 -0.19 19.82 2.71
CA ASN A 34 -0.55 19.64 4.13
C ASN A 34 -1.80 18.78 4.31
N LYS A 35 -2.80 18.91 3.43
CA LYS A 35 -4.03 18.12 3.50
C LYS A 35 -3.78 16.64 3.20
N GLU A 36 -2.91 16.34 2.23
CA GLU A 36 -2.53 14.97 1.90
C GLU A 36 -1.72 14.31 3.02
N GLU A 37 -0.77 15.04 3.62
CA GLU A 37 -0.01 14.54 4.76
C GLU A 37 -0.90 14.23 5.96
N MET A 38 -1.86 15.12 6.28
CA MET A 38 -2.82 14.89 7.36
C MET A 38 -3.69 13.66 7.11
N LYS A 39 -4.12 13.43 5.85
CA LYS A 39 -4.86 12.22 5.49
C LYS A 39 -4.01 10.95 5.63
N ALA A 40 -2.74 10.99 5.22
CA ALA A 40 -1.83 9.87 5.35
C ALA A 40 -1.60 9.51 6.84
N LYS A 41 -1.37 10.52 7.69
CA LYS A 41 -1.22 10.33 9.14
C LYS A 41 -2.48 9.75 9.78
N GLU A 42 -3.66 10.22 9.37
CA GLU A 42 -4.92 9.69 9.89
C GLU A 42 -5.12 8.23 9.44
N GLN A 43 -4.78 7.90 8.20
CA GLN A 43 -4.84 6.52 7.71
C GLN A 43 -3.88 5.61 8.51
N GLU A 44 -2.66 6.06 8.77
CA GLU A 44 -1.70 5.33 9.63
C GLU A 44 -2.24 5.13 11.05
N ARG A 45 -2.90 6.15 11.62
CA ARG A 45 -3.56 6.06 12.93
C ARG A 45 -4.69 5.02 12.93
N ILE A 46 -5.49 4.96 11.87
CA ILE A 46 -6.54 3.96 11.71
C ILE A 46 -5.93 2.55 11.72
N HIS A 47 -4.83 2.32 11.00
CA HIS A 47 -4.17 1.01 10.95
C HIS A 47 -3.51 0.57 12.28
N GLN A 48 -3.31 1.49 13.22
CA GLN A 48 -2.88 1.15 14.59
C GLN A 48 -4.07 0.74 15.49
N MET A 49 -5.27 1.24 15.21
CA MET A 49 -6.44 1.10 16.09
C MET A 49 -7.51 0.13 15.57
N TYR A 50 -7.47 -0.19 14.28
CA TYR A 50 -8.49 -0.99 13.61
C TYR A 50 -7.84 -2.06 12.74
N ALA A 51 -8.45 -3.24 12.69
CA ALA A 51 -8.30 -4.12 11.54
C ALA A 51 -9.15 -3.60 10.40
N THR A 52 -8.61 -3.68 9.18
CA THR A 52 -9.37 -3.36 7.97
C THR A 52 -9.60 -4.63 7.17
N VAL A 53 -10.79 -4.78 6.62
CA VAL A 53 -11.08 -5.81 5.63
C VAL A 53 -11.82 -5.16 4.46
N THR A 54 -11.23 -5.24 3.28
CA THR A 54 -11.81 -4.73 2.04
C THR A 54 -12.15 -5.90 1.11
N TYR A 55 -12.56 -5.59 -0.12
CA TYR A 55 -12.79 -6.61 -1.16
C TYR A 55 -11.52 -7.41 -1.49
N GLY A 56 -10.35 -6.76 -1.45
CA GLY A 56 -9.09 -7.27 -2.00
C GLY A 56 -7.96 -7.47 -0.99
N ASN A 57 -8.11 -6.99 0.24
CA ASN A 57 -7.08 -7.09 1.27
C ASN A 57 -7.66 -7.15 2.68
N ALA A 58 -6.82 -7.54 3.63
CA ALA A 58 -7.09 -7.40 5.05
C ALA A 58 -5.83 -6.92 5.78
N SER A 59 -6.00 -6.22 6.90
CA SER A 59 -4.92 -5.88 7.83
C SER A 59 -5.33 -6.23 9.25
N ALA A 60 -4.35 -6.68 10.04
CA ALA A 60 -4.45 -6.67 11.49
C ALA A 60 -3.85 -5.36 12.03
N PRO A 61 -4.30 -4.87 13.19
CA PRO A 61 -3.68 -3.72 13.83
C PRO A 61 -2.18 -3.97 14.05
N VAL A 62 -1.36 -2.92 14.00
CA VAL A 62 0.09 -3.05 14.24
C VAL A 62 0.36 -3.77 15.57
N GLY A 63 1.26 -4.74 15.55
CA GLY A 63 1.57 -5.61 16.68
C GLY A 63 0.59 -6.77 16.90
N GLY A 64 -0.54 -6.80 16.19
CA GLY A 64 -1.45 -7.95 16.13
C GLY A 64 -1.10 -8.90 14.98
N PHE A 65 -1.52 -10.16 15.09
CA PHE A 65 -1.35 -11.15 14.02
C PHE A 65 -2.47 -11.07 12.98
N LEU A 66 -2.09 -11.07 11.71
CA LEU A 66 -2.94 -11.43 10.59
C LEU A 66 -2.67 -12.90 10.25
N LEU A 67 -3.68 -13.75 10.41
CA LEU A 67 -3.59 -15.14 10.02
C LEU A 67 -3.92 -15.30 8.54
N VAL A 68 -3.18 -16.20 7.90
CA VAL A 68 -3.35 -16.60 6.51
C VAL A 68 -3.48 -18.12 6.51
N ARG A 69 -4.46 -18.67 5.81
CA ARG A 69 -4.50 -20.13 5.59
C ARG A 69 -4.93 -20.49 4.18
N ASN A 70 -4.46 -21.65 3.74
CA ASN A 70 -4.93 -22.35 2.55
C ASN A 70 -4.74 -23.86 2.75
N GLY A 71 -5.84 -24.61 2.81
CA GLY A 71 -5.79 -26.04 3.09
C GLY A 71 -5.17 -26.34 4.46
N LYS A 72 -4.05 -27.08 4.45
CA LYS A 72 -3.29 -27.46 5.66
C LYS A 72 -2.23 -26.44 6.07
N ASP A 73 -1.96 -25.46 5.20
CA ASP A 73 -0.91 -24.48 5.38
C ASP A 73 -1.48 -23.28 6.11
N VAL A 74 -0.86 -22.92 7.23
CA VAL A 74 -1.24 -21.76 8.04
C VAL A 74 0.00 -20.91 8.29
N CYS A 75 -0.19 -19.60 8.14
CA CYS A 75 0.81 -18.60 8.43
C CYS A 75 0.22 -17.53 9.37
N ALA A 76 1.03 -17.02 10.29
CA ALA A 76 0.74 -15.83 11.07
C ALA A 76 1.76 -14.75 10.71
N VAL A 77 1.28 -13.57 10.29
CA VAL A 77 2.09 -12.40 9.96
C VAL A 77 1.79 -11.30 10.96
N ARG A 78 2.82 -10.69 11.54
CA ARG A 78 2.69 -9.56 12.46
C ARG A 78 3.57 -8.41 11.98
N PHE A 79 2.95 -7.31 11.61
CA PHE A 79 3.68 -6.07 11.35
C PHE A 79 4.14 -5.46 12.66
N THR A 80 5.44 -5.23 12.79
CA THR A 80 6.06 -4.64 13.99
C THR A 80 6.18 -3.14 13.86
N GLU A 81 6.51 -2.65 12.67
CA GLU A 81 6.75 -1.24 12.40
C GLU A 81 6.47 -0.90 10.94
N PHE A 82 6.14 0.36 10.67
CA PHE A 82 6.13 0.95 9.35
C PHE A 82 6.63 2.39 9.41
N HIS A 83 7.23 2.89 8.33
CA HIS A 83 7.65 4.28 8.23
C HIS A 83 7.72 4.76 6.79
N ARG A 84 7.67 6.08 6.63
CA ARG A 84 7.83 6.79 5.36
C ARG A 84 9.27 7.26 5.21
N GLY A 85 9.80 7.20 4.01
CA GLY A 85 11.16 7.65 3.69
C GLY A 85 11.28 9.17 3.59
N HIS A 86 10.16 9.89 3.43
CA HIS A 86 10.12 11.34 3.26
C HIS A 86 11.03 11.85 2.13
N ASP A 87 11.22 11.02 1.10
CA ASP A 87 12.10 11.22 -0.05
C ASP A 87 11.31 11.41 -1.36
N ALA A 88 10.05 11.83 -1.26
CA ALA A 88 9.20 12.19 -2.40
C ALA A 88 9.88 13.27 -3.26
N LYS A 89 9.72 13.15 -4.58
CA LYS A 89 10.28 14.08 -5.56
C LYS A 89 9.19 14.50 -6.56
N PRO A 90 9.35 15.64 -7.26
CA PRO A 90 8.49 15.95 -8.38
C PRO A 90 8.48 14.80 -9.40
N SER A 91 7.30 14.42 -9.85
CA SER A 91 7.14 13.36 -10.84
C SER A 91 7.78 13.77 -12.17
N THR A 92 8.31 12.79 -12.89
CA THR A 92 8.89 12.96 -14.22
C THR A 92 8.29 11.93 -15.18
N VAL A 93 8.60 12.04 -16.47
CA VAL A 93 8.19 11.05 -17.48
C VAL A 93 8.67 9.62 -17.14
N PHE A 94 9.75 9.50 -16.37
CA PHE A 94 10.41 8.24 -16.04
C PHE A 94 10.29 7.81 -14.58
N ASN A 95 9.70 8.65 -13.71
CA ASN A 95 9.70 8.44 -12.27
C ASN A 95 8.40 8.97 -11.67
N SER A 96 7.68 8.15 -10.91
CA SER A 96 6.43 8.59 -10.28
C SER A 96 6.63 9.72 -9.25
N GLY A 97 7.83 9.84 -8.69
CA GLY A 97 8.11 10.83 -7.65
C GLY A 97 7.57 10.45 -6.27
N ASP A 98 6.95 9.27 -6.14
CA ASP A 98 6.42 8.79 -4.88
C ASP A 98 7.54 8.64 -3.85
N GLU A 99 7.20 8.85 -2.58
CA GLU A 99 8.11 8.52 -1.50
C GLU A 99 8.34 7.00 -1.41
N THR A 100 9.46 6.65 -0.81
CA THR A 100 9.75 5.29 -0.40
C THR A 100 9.00 4.96 0.89
N LEU A 101 8.40 3.78 0.95
CA LEU A 101 7.68 3.28 2.12
C LEU A 101 8.30 1.98 2.63
N TYR A 102 8.25 1.79 3.93
CA TYR A 102 8.87 0.66 4.60
C TYR A 102 7.92 0.03 5.61
N ALA A 103 8.04 -1.28 5.78
CA ALA A 103 7.44 -2.01 6.90
C ALA A 103 8.35 -3.16 7.33
N GLU A 104 8.26 -3.53 8.59
CA GLU A 104 8.93 -4.69 9.16
C GLU A 104 7.88 -5.66 9.69
N TYR A 105 8.13 -6.96 9.53
CA TYR A 105 7.18 -7.97 9.93
C TYR A 105 7.87 -9.24 10.44
N ASP A 106 7.23 -9.86 11.42
CA ASP A 106 7.52 -11.22 11.84
C ASP A 106 6.55 -12.16 11.15
N TRP A 107 7.02 -13.36 10.83
CA TRP A 107 6.20 -14.41 10.26
C TRP A 107 6.44 -15.75 10.94
N TYR A 108 5.37 -16.55 11.02
CA TYR A 108 5.37 -17.90 11.58
C TYR A 108 4.56 -18.80 10.66
N TYR A 109 5.08 -19.98 10.33
CA TYR A 109 4.47 -20.90 9.39
C TYR A 109 4.38 -22.31 9.99
N GLN A 110 3.19 -22.89 9.89
CA GLN A 110 2.88 -24.27 10.23
C GLN A 110 2.24 -24.95 9.01
N GLY A 111 2.90 -26.01 8.50
CA GLY A 111 2.48 -26.75 7.30
C GLY A 111 2.09 -28.20 7.56
N ASP A 112 2.08 -28.63 8.82
CA ASP A 112 1.75 -30.01 9.21
C ASP A 112 0.23 -30.27 9.35
N GLY A 113 -0.60 -29.24 9.17
CA GLY A 113 -2.07 -29.30 9.27
C GLY A 113 -2.62 -29.38 10.70
N SER A 114 -1.79 -29.21 11.74
CA SER A 114 -2.30 -29.16 13.11
C SER A 114 -2.79 -27.79 13.55
N ASP A 115 -2.42 -26.74 12.81
CA ASP A 115 -2.75 -25.35 13.10
C ASP A 115 -2.26 -24.89 14.49
N ASP A 116 -1.13 -25.45 14.95
CA ASP A 116 -0.56 -25.23 16.28
C ASP A 116 0.84 -24.61 16.16
N PHE A 117 0.95 -23.36 16.62
CA PHE A 117 2.20 -22.58 16.60
C PHE A 117 3.10 -22.83 17.83
N THR A 118 2.69 -23.66 18.78
CA THR A 118 3.52 -24.03 19.94
C THR A 118 4.51 -25.14 19.63
N LYS A 119 4.35 -25.81 18.47
CA LYS A 119 5.18 -26.94 18.07
C LYS A 119 6.59 -26.52 17.65
N SER A 120 7.54 -27.43 17.87
CA SER A 120 8.95 -27.23 17.51
C SER A 120 9.24 -27.21 16.00
N ASN A 121 8.29 -27.65 15.16
CA ASN A 121 8.42 -27.66 13.70
C ASN A 121 7.95 -26.36 13.03
N VAL A 122 7.51 -25.37 13.81
CA VAL A 122 7.11 -24.06 13.31
C VAL A 122 8.33 -23.35 12.74
N LYS A 123 8.20 -22.87 11.50
CA LYS A 123 9.23 -22.02 10.88
C LYS A 123 8.88 -20.58 11.18
N SER A 124 9.88 -19.75 11.45
CA SER A 124 9.67 -18.33 11.68
C SER A 124 10.81 -17.49 11.13
N GLY A 125 10.54 -16.20 10.98
CA GLY A 125 11.53 -15.23 10.53
C GLY A 125 11.06 -13.80 10.75
N HIS A 126 11.97 -12.88 10.44
CA HIS A 126 11.74 -11.45 10.47
C HIS A 126 12.28 -10.86 9.17
N GLU A 127 11.48 -10.02 8.52
CA GLU A 127 11.81 -9.46 7.21
C GLU A 127 11.38 -8.00 7.08
N LYS A 128 11.98 -7.32 6.09
CA LYS A 128 11.71 -5.92 5.78
C LYS A 128 11.12 -5.80 4.38
N LEU A 129 10.06 -5.01 4.28
CA LEU A 129 9.40 -4.65 3.05
C LEU A 129 9.77 -3.22 2.67
N LYS A 130 9.89 -2.99 1.37
CA LYS A 130 10.22 -1.69 0.79
C LYS A 130 9.41 -1.48 -0.47
N ARG A 131 8.68 -0.37 -0.54
CA ARG A 131 7.99 0.09 -1.73
C ARG A 131 8.60 1.40 -2.17
N GLY A 132 9.45 1.37 -3.18
CA GLY A 132 10.00 2.57 -3.81
C GLY A 132 9.04 3.15 -4.84
N HIS A 133 9.43 4.32 -5.37
CA HIS A 133 8.81 4.92 -6.53
C HIS A 133 8.88 3.99 -7.75
N MET A 134 7.94 4.19 -8.68
CA MET A 134 7.95 3.51 -9.96
C MET A 134 8.96 4.18 -10.90
N VAL A 135 9.73 3.37 -11.61
CA VAL A 135 10.69 3.84 -12.63
C VAL A 135 10.34 3.24 -13.98
N GLY A 136 10.33 4.06 -15.03
CA GLY A 136 10.10 3.66 -16.42
C GLY A 136 8.99 4.46 -17.11
N ILE A 137 8.65 4.09 -18.34
CA ILE A 137 7.61 4.75 -19.15
C ILE A 137 6.50 3.76 -19.49
N GLY A 138 5.25 4.16 -19.21
CA GLY A 138 4.06 3.41 -19.61
C GLY A 138 4.08 1.96 -19.08
N ARG A 139 3.98 1.00 -20.00
CA ARG A 139 3.94 -0.44 -19.67
C ARG A 139 5.30 -1.03 -19.24
N PHE A 140 6.38 -0.27 -19.38
CA PHE A 140 7.72 -0.66 -18.93
C PHE A 140 8.11 0.05 -17.64
N SER A 141 7.12 0.37 -16.80
CA SER A 141 7.34 0.88 -15.46
C SER A 141 7.42 -0.28 -14.47
N PHE A 142 8.39 -0.21 -13.55
CA PHE A 142 8.61 -1.21 -12.52
C PHE A 142 8.66 -0.54 -11.15
N GLN A 143 8.04 -1.18 -10.18
CA GLN A 143 8.13 -0.76 -8.78
C GLN A 143 9.42 -1.29 -8.18
N LEU A 144 10.20 -0.41 -7.55
CA LEU A 144 11.43 -0.80 -6.86
C LEU A 144 11.13 -1.32 -5.44
N GLY A 145 11.94 -2.28 -4.98
CA GLY A 145 11.87 -2.82 -3.62
C GLY A 145 11.15 -4.17 -3.51
N THR A 146 10.96 -4.62 -2.28
CA THR A 146 10.32 -5.90 -1.95
C THR A 146 8.95 -5.63 -1.34
N THR A 147 7.89 -5.93 -2.09
CA THR A 147 6.49 -5.75 -1.66
C THR A 147 5.77 -7.09 -1.48
N ALA A 148 6.48 -8.20 -1.56
CA ALA A 148 5.96 -9.53 -1.31
C ALA A 148 6.31 -9.97 0.11
N ILE A 149 5.28 -10.35 0.88
CA ILE A 149 5.41 -11.01 2.17
C ILE A 149 5.65 -12.49 1.91
N ALA A 150 6.77 -13.00 2.41
CA ALA A 150 7.10 -14.41 2.37
C ALA A 150 6.72 -15.06 3.71
N CYS A 151 5.97 -16.16 3.64
CA CYS A 151 5.68 -16.97 4.82
C CYS A 151 5.41 -18.41 4.43
N GLY A 152 6.41 -19.27 4.57
CA GLY A 152 6.33 -20.63 4.04
C GLY A 152 6.04 -20.63 2.53
N PRO A 153 4.97 -21.31 2.06
CA PRO A 153 4.59 -21.32 0.64
C PRO A 153 3.81 -20.05 0.22
N PHE A 154 3.40 -19.20 1.17
CA PHE A 154 2.64 -18.00 0.87
C PHE A 154 3.56 -16.89 0.34
N SER A 155 3.16 -16.31 -0.79
CA SER A 155 3.65 -15.03 -1.31
C SER A 155 2.46 -14.09 -1.44
N LEU A 156 2.38 -13.09 -0.57
CA LEU A 156 1.24 -12.16 -0.48
C LEU A 156 1.70 -10.73 -0.78
N ALA A 157 0.90 -9.97 -1.54
CA ALA A 157 1.25 -8.59 -1.82
C ALA A 157 0.97 -7.71 -0.59
N TRP A 158 1.98 -6.94 -0.19
CA TRP A 158 1.85 -5.92 0.84
C TRP A 158 1.41 -4.59 0.24
N ILE A 159 0.50 -3.94 0.96
CA ILE A 159 0.02 -2.60 0.67
C ILE A 159 0.22 -1.78 1.95
N TYR A 160 1.05 -0.74 1.85
CA TYR A 160 1.33 0.16 2.97
C TYR A 160 0.03 0.66 3.64
N PRO A 161 -0.03 0.74 4.99
CA PRO A 161 1.05 0.45 5.93
C PRO A 161 1.22 -1.03 6.29
N ASN A 162 0.12 -1.78 6.47
CA ASN A 162 0.13 -3.15 6.98
C ASN A 162 -0.98 -4.03 6.35
N ASN A 163 -1.49 -3.64 5.19
CA ASN A 163 -2.50 -4.42 4.48
C ASN A 163 -1.84 -5.54 3.68
N VAL A 164 -2.49 -6.69 3.66
CA VAL A 164 -2.07 -7.87 2.92
C VAL A 164 -3.18 -8.24 1.93
N ALA A 165 -2.84 -8.29 0.66
CA ALA A 165 -3.77 -8.62 -0.39
C ALA A 165 -4.10 -10.12 -0.39
N PHE A 166 -5.34 -10.46 -0.73
CA PHE A 166 -5.69 -11.84 -1.07
C PHE A 166 -4.90 -12.29 -2.29
N ASN A 167 -4.39 -13.52 -2.26
CA ASN A 167 -3.72 -14.08 -3.43
C ASN A 167 -4.78 -14.58 -4.42
N LEU A 168 -4.88 -13.93 -5.58
CA LEU A 168 -5.79 -14.29 -6.66
C LEU A 168 -5.14 -15.19 -7.72
N THR A 169 -3.84 -15.49 -7.60
CA THR A 169 -3.07 -16.23 -8.60
C THR A 169 -3.30 -17.74 -8.53
N TYR A 170 -3.76 -18.26 -7.38
CA TYR A 170 -3.97 -19.70 -7.17
C TYR A 170 -5.44 -20.14 -7.27
N SER A 171 -6.33 -19.34 -7.83
CA SER A 171 -7.73 -19.70 -8.10
C SER A 171 -7.84 -20.74 -9.22
N ARG A 172 -7.32 -21.95 -8.99
CA ARG A 172 -7.68 -23.13 -9.78
C ARG A 172 -9.12 -23.52 -9.45
N GLU A 173 -9.76 -24.22 -10.36
CA GLU A 173 -11.11 -24.75 -10.18
C GLU A 173 -11.13 -25.66 -8.92
N GLY A 174 -11.79 -25.20 -7.84
CA GLY A 174 -11.84 -25.88 -6.54
C GLY A 174 -10.86 -25.38 -5.47
N ASP A 175 -9.89 -24.53 -5.81
CA ASP A 175 -9.07 -23.81 -4.83
C ASP A 175 -9.81 -22.52 -4.43
N VAL A 176 -10.21 -22.46 -3.15
CA VAL A 176 -10.95 -21.32 -2.58
C VAL A 176 -10.04 -20.11 -2.30
N GLY A 177 -8.76 -20.20 -2.66
CA GLY A 177 -7.76 -19.17 -2.42
C GLY A 177 -7.39 -19.05 -0.95
N ASN A 178 -6.56 -18.05 -0.64
CA ASN A 178 -6.13 -17.81 0.73
C ASN A 178 -7.24 -17.12 1.52
N GLU A 179 -7.43 -17.55 2.77
CA GLU A 179 -8.29 -16.88 3.73
C GLU A 179 -7.44 -16.05 4.70
N LEU A 180 -7.94 -14.86 5.06
CA LEU A 180 -7.27 -13.95 5.99
C LEU A 180 -8.13 -13.74 7.24
N ALA A 181 -7.54 -13.76 8.43
CA ALA A 181 -8.23 -13.46 9.68
C ALA A 181 -7.40 -12.49 10.54
N PRO A 182 -7.83 -11.22 10.70
CA PRO A 182 -7.17 -10.28 11.59
C PRO A 182 -7.47 -10.63 13.06
N THR A 183 -6.46 -10.51 13.92
CA THR A 183 -6.54 -10.83 15.35
C THR A 183 -5.92 -9.71 16.19
N LYS A 184 -6.18 -9.72 17.50
CA LYS A 184 -5.49 -8.85 18.48
C LYS A 184 -4.41 -9.57 19.27
N TRP A 185 -4.21 -10.87 19.05
CA TRP A 185 -3.15 -11.64 19.71
C TRP A 185 -1.79 -10.98 19.45
N LYS A 186 -1.02 -10.81 20.52
CA LYS A 186 0.31 -10.20 20.46
C LYS A 186 1.42 -11.24 20.54
N ASP A 187 1.14 -12.36 21.20
CA ASP A 187 2.05 -13.49 21.31
C ASP A 187 1.60 -14.63 20.37
N ILE A 188 2.57 -15.24 19.70
CA ILE A 188 2.35 -16.37 18.79
C ILE A 188 1.76 -17.58 19.53
N PHE A 189 2.08 -17.75 20.81
CA PHE A 189 1.60 -18.86 21.63
C PHE A 189 0.13 -18.70 22.07
N GLU A 190 -0.46 -17.51 21.90
CA GLU A 190 -1.88 -17.26 22.19
C GLU A 190 -2.79 -17.68 21.02
N ILE A 191 -2.22 -17.85 19.82
CA ILE A 191 -2.98 -18.04 18.59
C ILE A 191 -3.72 -19.37 18.60
N LYS A 192 -5.05 -19.29 18.47
CA LYS A 192 -5.94 -20.44 18.33
C LYS A 192 -6.64 -20.40 16.98
N VAL A 193 -6.01 -21.02 15.97
CA VAL A 193 -6.49 -20.99 14.57
C VAL A 193 -7.91 -21.59 14.42
N ARG A 194 -8.27 -22.56 15.27
CA ARG A 194 -9.58 -23.23 15.28
C ARG A 194 -10.59 -22.64 16.27
N GLU A 195 -10.31 -21.44 16.82
CA GLU A 195 -11.23 -20.74 17.71
C GLU A 195 -12.56 -20.46 16.96
N PRO A 196 -13.72 -20.96 17.43
CA PRO A 196 -15.00 -20.82 16.72
C PRO A 196 -15.44 -19.38 16.45
N ARG A 197 -14.95 -18.43 17.26
CA ARG A 197 -15.28 -17.01 17.10
C ARG A 197 -14.41 -16.32 16.03
N LEU A 198 -13.29 -16.92 15.61
CA LEU A 198 -12.36 -16.35 14.65
C LEU A 198 -13.02 -16.25 13.27
N LYS A 199 -13.06 -15.04 12.71
CA LYS A 199 -13.67 -14.77 11.41
C LYS A 199 -12.63 -14.81 10.31
N TRP A 200 -12.84 -15.69 9.35
CA TRP A 200 -12.02 -15.82 8.15
C TRP A 200 -12.69 -15.10 6.99
N TYR A 201 -11.91 -14.28 6.30
CA TYR A 201 -12.32 -13.50 5.16
C TYR A 201 -11.67 -14.06 3.90
N ARG A 202 -12.42 -14.01 2.80
CA ARG A 202 -11.96 -14.35 1.45
C ARG A 202 -12.00 -13.13 0.56
N PHE A 203 -11.42 -13.22 -0.62
CA PHE A 203 -11.71 -12.25 -1.66
C PHE A 203 -13.23 -12.18 -1.93
N ASP A 204 -13.77 -10.97 -2.02
CA ASP A 204 -15.19 -10.73 -2.27
C ASP A 204 -15.37 -9.34 -2.89
N GLU A 205 -15.59 -9.30 -4.20
CA GLU A 205 -15.75 -8.06 -4.98
C GLU A 205 -16.91 -7.18 -4.50
N SER A 206 -17.92 -7.78 -3.84
CA SER A 206 -19.09 -7.07 -3.35
C SER A 206 -18.92 -6.50 -1.94
N ARG A 207 -17.80 -6.79 -1.27
CA ARG A 207 -17.57 -6.40 0.11
C ARG A 207 -17.36 -4.89 0.23
N LYS A 208 -18.14 -4.28 1.13
CA LYS A 208 -17.88 -2.93 1.64
C LYS A 208 -16.77 -2.95 2.67
N ASP A 209 -15.99 -1.88 2.72
CA ASP A 209 -14.90 -1.75 3.69
C ASP A 209 -15.40 -1.91 5.13
N ILE A 210 -14.75 -2.80 5.87
CA ILE A 210 -15.04 -3.10 7.27
C ILE A 210 -13.88 -2.60 8.11
N PHE A 211 -14.18 -1.79 9.11
CA PHE A 211 -13.23 -1.34 10.12
C PHE A 211 -13.62 -1.98 11.45
N ILE A 212 -12.76 -2.87 11.97
CA ILE A 212 -13.01 -3.61 13.20
C ILE A 212 -12.09 -3.03 14.29
N PRO A 213 -12.65 -2.37 15.31
CA PRO A 213 -11.87 -1.88 16.45
C PRO A 213 -11.04 -2.99 17.12
N VAL A 214 -9.82 -2.69 17.58
CA VAL A 214 -8.92 -3.65 18.25
C VAL A 214 -9.61 -4.40 19.41
N ASP A 215 -10.46 -3.71 20.18
CA ASP A 215 -11.18 -4.27 21.32
C ASP A 215 -12.25 -5.30 20.91
N GLN A 216 -12.72 -5.24 19.67
CA GLN A 216 -13.70 -6.18 19.11
C GLN A 216 -13.06 -7.38 18.40
N LEU A 217 -11.74 -7.36 18.19
CA LEU A 217 -10.99 -8.50 17.66
C LEU A 217 -10.78 -9.58 18.72
N LEU A 218 -10.50 -10.80 18.25
CA LEU A 218 -10.14 -11.95 19.09
C LEU A 218 -8.64 -12.08 19.27
#